data_AF-A0A942NJB4-F1
#
_entry.id   AF-A0A942NJB4-F1
#
_cell.length_a   1.000
_cell.length_b   1.000
_cell.length_c   1.000
_cell.angle_alpha   90.00
_cell.angle_beta   90.00
_cell.angle_gamma   90.00
#
_symmetry.space_group_name_H-M   'P 1'
#
loop_
_entity.id
_entity.type
_entity.pdbx_description
1 polymer ?
#
loop_
_entity_poly.entity_id
_entity_poly.type
_entity_poly.pdbx_seq_one_letter_code
_entity_poly.pdbx_strand_id
1 'polypeptide(L)' 'TLVVTDIYGKQIMQQNITVEVGSNNTKLNVGRLSSGIYLIQLHSTKTNTNSVLKLVKH' A
#
# COMPACT_ATOMS: atom_id res chain seq x y z
N THR A 1 0.57 0.31 -8.79
CA THR A 1 0.99 1.35 -7.83
C THR A 1 0.46 1.03 -6.46
N LEU A 2 1.33 1.08 -5.46
CA LEU A 2 0.97 0.93 -4.06
C LEU A 2 0.98 2.31 -3.40
N VAL A 3 -0.09 2.64 -2.68
CA VAL A 3 -0.30 3.92 -2.01
C VAL A 3 -0.55 3.64 -0.53
N VAL A 4 0.02 4.46 0.35
CA VAL A 4 -0.23 4.40 1.79
C VAL A 4 -0.73 5.74 2.25
N THR A 5 -1.85 5.71 2.95
CA THR A 5 -2.58 6.89 3.44
C THR A 5 -2.76 6.75 4.94
N ASP A 6 -2.58 7.83 5.70
CA ASP A 6 -2.91 7.83 7.12
C ASP A 6 -4.43 7.95 7.37
N ILE A 7 -4.86 7.85 8.63
CA ILE A 7 -6.28 7.97 8.99
C ILE A 7 -6.92 9.32 8.64
N TYR A 8 -6.12 10.36 8.46
CA TYR A 8 -6.60 11.70 8.14
C TYR A 8 -6.71 11.89 6.61
N GLY A 9 -6.43 10.86 5.83
CA GLY A 9 -6.50 10.90 4.36
C GLY A 9 -5.23 11.45 3.71
N LYS A 10 -4.16 11.70 4.47
CA LYS A 10 -2.90 12.18 3.90
C LYS A 10 -2.14 11.02 3.28
N GLN A 11 -1.82 11.13 1.99
CA GLN A 11 -0.92 10.22 1.32
C GLN A 11 0.50 10.41 1.88
N ILE A 12 1.04 9.37 2.49
CA ILE A 12 2.38 9.38 3.10
C ILE A 12 3.39 8.59 2.28
N MET A 13 2.92 7.71 1.40
CA MET A 13 3.79 6.93 0.52
C MET A 13 3.08 6.61 -0.79
N GLN A 14 3.83 6.62 -1.88
CA GLN A 14 3.41 6.09 -3.17
C GLN A 14 4.60 5.41 -3.83
N GLN A 15 4.41 4.19 -4.30
CA GLN A 15 5.44 3.40 -4.94
C GLN A 15 4.89 2.70 -6.18
N ASN A 16 5.61 2.81 -7.29
CA ASN A 16 5.38 1.96 -8.45
C ASN A 16 6.10 0.64 -8.21
N ILE A 17 5.34 -0.45 -8.24
CA ILE A 17 5.84 -1.82 -8.09
C ILE A 17 5.52 -2.58 -9.37
N THR A 18 6.55 -3.24 -9.90
CA THR A 18 6.41 -4.24 -10.96
C THR A 18 6.33 -5.60 -10.28
N VAL A 19 5.26 -6.33 -10.52
CA VAL A 19 5.05 -7.68 -9.99
C VAL A 19 5.11 -8.64 -11.17
N GLU A 20 5.98 -9.65 -11.08
CA GLU A 20 6.08 -10.69 -12.10
C GLU A 20 4.83 -11.58 -12.10
N VAL A 21 4.49 -12.14 -13.26
CA VAL A 21 3.34 -13.04 -13.40
C VAL A 21 3.54 -14.27 -12.51
N GLY A 22 2.55 -14.57 -11.67
CA GLY A 22 2.59 -15.66 -10.69
C GLY A 22 3.17 -15.27 -9.33
N SER A 23 3.74 -14.06 -9.19
CA SER A 23 4.11 -13.53 -7.88
C SER A 23 2.89 -12.91 -7.18
N ASN A 24 2.57 -13.43 -6.00
CA ASN A 24 1.43 -12.98 -5.19
C ASN A 24 1.87 -12.14 -3.99
N ASN A 25 3.16 -11.78 -3.92
CA ASN A 25 3.78 -11.23 -2.73
C ASN A 25 4.54 -9.95 -3.09
N THR A 26 4.31 -8.88 -2.34
CA THR A 26 5.11 -7.65 -2.41
C THR A 26 5.50 -7.22 -1.00
N LYS A 27 6.69 -6.65 -0.84
CA LYS A 27 7.19 -6.18 0.46
C LYS A 27 7.04 -4.67 0.54
N LEU A 28 6.51 -4.21 1.67
CA LEU A 28 6.35 -2.79 1.99
C LEU A 28 7.15 -2.49 3.26
N ASN A 29 8.07 -1.52 3.21
CA ASN A 29 8.80 -1.08 4.39
C ASN A 29 7.96 -0.07 5.18
N VAL A 30 7.38 -0.52 6.29
CA VAL A 30 6.59 0.32 7.21
C VAL A 30 7.36 0.74 8.47
N GLY A 31 8.67 0.46 8.54
CA GLY A 31 9.49 0.67 9.74
C GLY A 31 9.50 2.13 10.22
N ARG A 32 9.48 3.08 9.28
CA ARG A 32 9.48 4.52 9.54
C ARG A 32 8.11 5.13 9.83
N LEU A 33 7.02 4.35 9.72
CA LEU A 33 5.69 4.84 10.09
C LEU A 33 5.60 4.98 11.61
N SER A 34 4.97 6.06 12.08
CA SER A 34 4.60 6.20 13.49
C SER A 34 3.53 5.17 13.86
N SER A 35 3.28 4.99 15.16
CA SER A 35 2.13 4.21 15.63
C SER A 35 0.84 4.87 15.15
N GLY A 36 -0.11 4.08 14.67
CA GLY A 36 -1.33 4.60 14.05
C GLY A 36 -2.02 3.61 13.14
N ILE A 37 -3.07 4.09 12.48
CA ILE A 37 -3.83 3.30 11.50
C ILE A 37 -3.54 3.88 10.11
N TYR A 38 -3.36 2.97 9.14
CA TYR A 38 -3.05 3.31 7.76
C TYR A 38 -3.93 2.50 6.82
N LEU A 39 -4.21 3.09 5.66
CA LEU A 39 -4.82 2.40 4.52
C LEU A 39 -3.74 2.17 3.47
N ILE A 40 -3.58 0.92 3.06
CA ILE A 40 -2.68 0.51 1.97
C ILE A 40 -3.55 0.17 0.78
N GLN A 41 -3.36 0.89 -0.32
CA GLN A 41 -4.13 0.72 -1.54
C GLN A 41 -3.22 0.20 -2.65
N LEU A 42 -3.61 -0.88 -3.31
CA LEU A 42 -2.94 -1.41 -4.50
C LEU A 42 -3.81 -1.14 -5.71
N HIS A 43 -3.28 -0.33 -6.63
CA HIS A 43 -3.92 0.02 -7.90
C HIS A 43 -3.17 -0.65 -9.04
N SER A 44 -3.86 -1.50 -9.80
CA SER A 44 -3.33 -2.11 -11.04
C SER A 44 -3.96 -1.44 -12.25
N THR A 45 -3.18 -0.69 -13.01
CA THR A 45 -3.63 -0.07 -14.27
C THR A 45 -3.87 -1.10 -15.36
N LYS A 46 -3.16 -2.24 -15.32
CA LYS A 46 -3.26 -3.32 -16.32
C LYS A 46 -4.57 -4.11 -16.20
N THR A 47 -5.02 -4.37 -14.97
CA THR A 47 -6.22 -5.16 -14.70
C THR A 47 -7.39 -4.32 -14.19
N ASN A 48 -7.21 -3.01 -14.09
CA ASN A 48 -8.15 -2.06 -13.49
C ASN A 48 -8.67 -2.51 -12.11
N THR A 49 -7.79 -3.14 -11.32
CA THR A 49 -8.13 -3.71 -10.01
C THR A 49 -7.61 -2.81 -8.91
N ASN A 50 -8.44 -2.61 -7.89
CA ASN A 50 -8.11 -1.87 -6.68
C ASN A 50 -8.32 -2.76 -5.46
N SER A 51 -7.30 -2.89 -4.62
CA SER A 51 -7.37 -3.59 -3.35
C SER A 51 -7.02 -2.63 -2.23
N VAL A 52 -7.72 -2.74 -1.09
CA VAL A 52 -7.49 -1.89 0.08
C VAL A 52 -7.29 -2.77 1.31
N LEU A 53 -6.24 -2.49 2.07
CA LEU A 53 -5.91 -3.16 3.32
C LEU A 53 -5.79 -2.11 4.43
N LYS A 54 -6.33 -2.42 5.62
CA LYS A 54 -6.07 -1.64 6.84
C LYS A 54 -4.85 -2.21 7.56
N LEU A 55 -3.90 -1.33 7.90
CA LEU A 55 -2.76 -1.64 8.77
C LEU A 55 -2.94 -0.90 10.09
N VAL A 56 -2.79 -1.61 11.21
CA VAL A 56 -2.66 -1.02 12.55
C VAL A 56 -1.21 -1.21 12.98
N LYS A 57 -0.50 -0.11 13.19
CA LYS A 57 0.87 -0.12 13.68
C LYS A 57 0.88 0.28 15.16
N HIS A 58 1.45 -0.59 15.98
CA HIS A 58 1.71 -0.36 17.40
C HIS A 58 3.07 0.31 17.59
#